data_AF-A0AAE7NKN4-F1
#
_entry.id   AF-A0AAE7NKN4-F1
#
_cell.length_a   1.000
_cell.length_b   1.000
_cell.length_c   1.000
_cell.angle_alpha   90.00
_cell.angle_beta   90.00
_cell.angle_gamma   90.00
#
_symmetry.space_group_name_H-M   'P 1'
#
loop_
_entity.id
_entity.type
_entity.pdbx_description
1 polymer ?
#
loop_
_entity_poly.entity_id
_entity_poly.type
_entity_poly.pdbx_seq_one_letter_code
_entity_poly.pdbx_strand_id
1 'polypeptide(L)' 'MASERGARASRFVVRMGGAGWMVYDRERKGPALIGTDWAANLTKEQAERAYQALSRSDGGPSPSGSGAFS' A
#
# COMPACT_ATOMS: atom_id res chain seq x y z
N MET A 1 -13.82 -22.55 11.86
CA MET A 1 -12.68 -22.10 11.03
C MET A 1 -12.96 -20.67 10.60
N ALA A 2 -12.08 -19.74 10.97
CA ALA A 2 -12.27 -18.31 10.75
C ALA A 2 -12.43 -18.00 9.25
N SER A 3 -13.64 -17.64 8.81
CA SER A 3 -13.82 -16.86 7.59
C SER A 3 -13.46 -15.43 7.97
N GLU A 4 -12.17 -15.11 7.85
CA GLU A 4 -11.69 -13.75 7.92
C GLU A 4 -12.47 -12.96 6.86
N ARG A 5 -13.40 -12.13 7.34
CA ARG A 5 -14.07 -11.04 6.62
C ARG A 5 -13.19 -10.65 5.44
N GLY A 6 -13.63 -10.90 4.20
CA GLY A 6 -12.85 -10.68 2.98
C GLY A 6 -12.01 -9.42 3.11
N ALA A 7 -10.78 -9.59 3.59
CA ALA A 7 -9.91 -8.48 3.89
C ALA A 7 -9.55 -7.98 2.51
N ARG A 8 -10.16 -6.86 2.10
CA ARG A 8 -9.96 -6.21 0.80
C ARG A 8 -8.48 -6.33 0.51
N ALA A 9 -8.13 -7.28 -0.36
CA ALA A 9 -6.74 -7.71 -0.46
C ALA A 9 -5.96 -6.46 -0.86
N SER A 10 -4.99 -6.05 -0.05
CA SER A 10 -4.35 -4.74 -0.17
C SER A 10 -4.03 -4.44 -1.64
N ARG A 11 -4.46 -3.27 -2.11
CA ARG A 11 -4.27 -2.82 -3.50
C ARG A 11 -2.80 -2.92 -3.91
N PHE A 12 -1.93 -2.58 -2.97
CA PHE A 12 -0.49 -2.57 -3.13
C PHE A 12 0.14 -3.87 -2.60
N VAL A 13 1.21 -4.34 -3.24
CA VAL A 13 1.96 -5.53 -2.82
C VAL A 13 3.45 -5.32 -3.06
N VAL A 14 4.30 -5.59 -2.07
CA VAL A 14 5.77 -5.58 -2.27
C VAL A 14 6.20 -6.87 -2.97
N ARG A 15 6.94 -6.76 -4.07
CA ARG A 15 7.50 -7.92 -4.77
C ARG A 15 8.87 -7.63 -5.39
N MET A 16 9.63 -8.68 -5.64
CA MET A 16 10.88 -8.62 -6.40
C MET A 16 10.57 -8.56 -7.91
N GLY A 17 11.12 -7.56 -8.60
CA GLY A 17 11.11 -7.42 -10.05
C GLY A 17 12.47 -7.82 -10.68
N GLY A 18 12.64 -7.56 -11.98
CA GLY A 18 13.86 -7.94 -12.71
C GLY A 18 15.12 -7.16 -12.33
N ALA A 19 14.98 -5.90 -11.89
CA ALA A 19 16.11 -5.02 -11.54
C ALA A 19 16.21 -4.70 -10.03
N GLY A 20 15.15 -4.96 -9.27
CA GLY A 20 15.05 -4.55 -7.88
C GLY A 20 13.65 -4.78 -7.31
N TRP A 21 13.44 -4.39 -6.05
CA TRP A 21 12.15 -4.51 -5.39
C TRP A 21 11.20 -3.45 -5.92
N MET A 22 9.90 -3.73 -5.84
CA MET A 22 8.89 -2.79 -6.27
C MET A 22 7.62 -2.95 -5.43
N VAL A 23 6.83 -1.88 -5.38
CA VAL A 23 5.44 -1.95 -4.93
C VAL A 23 4.57 -2.10 -6.18
N TYR A 24 3.89 -3.24 -6.28
CA TYR A 24 2.95 -3.54 -7.35
C TYR A 24 1.55 -3.03 -6.98
N ASP A 25 0.99 -2.19 -7.82
CA ASP A 25 -0.40 -1.75 -7.76
C ASP A 25 -1.26 -2.72 -8.58
N ARG A 26 -2.14 -3.46 -7.91
CA ARG A 26 -3.02 -4.45 -8.53
C ARG A 26 -4.07 -3.82 -9.44
N GLU A 27 -4.48 -2.58 -9.16
CA GLU A 27 -5.46 -1.87 -10.00
C GLU A 27 -4.82 -1.39 -11.31
N ARG A 28 -3.60 -0.86 -11.22
CA ARG A 28 -2.84 -0.42 -12.40
C ARG A 28 -2.13 -1.56 -13.13
N LYS A 29 -2.07 -2.74 -12.50
CA LYS A 29 -1.35 -3.93 -12.96
C LYS A 29 0.14 -3.66 -13.23
N GLY A 30 0.76 -2.79 -12.44
CA GLY A 30 2.13 -2.32 -12.66
C GLY A 30 2.77 -1.75 -11.40
N PRO A 31 3.93 -1.06 -11.51
CA PRO A 31 4.50 -0.34 -10.38
C PRO A 31 3.52 0.69 -9.84
N ALA A 32 3.43 0.81 -8.52
CA ALA A 32 2.71 1.90 -7.88
C ALA A 32 3.42 3.22 -8.18
N LEU A 33 2.64 4.30 -8.28
CA LEU A 33 3.18 5.65 -8.45
C LEU A 33 3.17 6.33 -7.08
N ILE A 34 4.33 6.85 -6.67
CA ILE A 34 4.52 7.54 -5.40
C ILE A 34 4.88 8.98 -5.73
N GLY A 35 3.90 9.88 -5.58
CA GLY A 35 4.02 11.24 -6.11
C GLY A 35 4.18 11.18 -7.63
N THR A 36 5.36 11.54 -8.12
CA THR A 36 5.75 11.50 -9.54
C THR A 36 6.60 10.30 -9.94
N ASP A 37 7.14 9.56 -8.98
CA ASP A 37 8.11 8.49 -9.24
C ASP A 37 7.49 7.10 -9.15
N TRP A 38 8.00 6.18 -9.96
CA TRP A 38 7.56 4.79 -9.92
C TRP A 38 8.23 4.06 -8.77
N ALA A 39 7.44 3.30 -8.01
CA ALA A 39 7.89 2.44 -6.93
C ALA A 39 8.57 1.17 -7.46
N ALA A 40 9.55 1.31 -8.35
CA ALA A 40 10.30 0.23 -9.00
C ALA A 40 11.80 0.42 -8.80
N ASN A 41 12.57 -0.66 -8.99
CA ASN A 41 14.03 -0.66 -8.81
C ASN A 41 14.48 -0.20 -7.40
N LEU A 42 13.67 -0.50 -6.40
CA LEU A 42 13.91 -0.13 -5.01
C LEU A 42 14.73 -1.19 -4.29
N THR A 43 15.33 -0.82 -3.17
CA THR A 43 15.75 -1.82 -2.18
C THR A 43 14.52 -2.39 -1.47
N LYS A 44 14.68 -3.52 -0.79
CA LYS A 44 13.59 -4.14 -0.02
C LYS A 44 13.00 -3.14 1.00
N GLU A 45 13.85 -2.49 1.79
CA GLU A 45 13.45 -1.49 2.77
C GLU A 45 12.72 -0.30 2.15
N GLN A 46 13.19 0.18 0.99
CA GLN A 46 12.52 1.27 0.27
C GLN A 46 11.12 0.83 -0.21
N ALA A 47 11.00 -0.38 -0.76
CA ALA A 47 9.72 -0.92 -1.19
C ALA A 47 8.74 -1.13 -0.02
N GLU A 48 9.24 -1.56 1.15
CA GLU A 48 8.44 -1.67 2.36
C GLU A 48 7.96 -0.31 2.87
N ARG A 49 8.84 0.71 2.91
CA ARG A 49 8.44 2.09 3.28
C ARG A 49 7.42 2.67 2.31
N ALA A 50 7.62 2.46 1.01
CA ALA A 50 6.71 2.84 -0.05
C ALA A 50 5.32 2.20 0.12
N TYR A 51 5.29 0.88 0.39
CA TYR A 51 4.05 0.15 0.64
C TYR A 51 3.30 0.70 1.86
N GLN A 52 4.00 1.00 2.96
CA GLN A 52 3.39 1.60 4.14
C GLN A 52 2.78 2.97 3.85
N ALA A 53 3.48 3.82 3.10
CA ALA A 53 2.97 5.13 2.70
C ALA A 53 1.69 5.02 1.85
N LEU A 54 1.71 4.13 0.84
CA LEU A 54 0.59 3.90 -0.06
C LEU A 54 -0.62 3.26 0.64
N SER A 55 -0.38 2.28 1.52
CA SER A 55 -1.42 1.63 2.32
C SER A 55 -2.11 2.61 3.28
N ARG A 56 -1.37 3.59 3.81
CA ARG A 56 -1.93 4.64 4.67
C ARG A 56 -2.83 5.61 3.90
N SER A 57 -2.49 5.91 2.64
CA SER A 57 -3.28 6.75 1.74
C SER A 57 -4.49 6.05 1.12
N ASP A 58 -4.45 4.73 0.94
CA ASP A 58 -5.52 3.92 0.34
C ASP A 58 -6.71 3.66 1.27
N GLY A 59 -6.50 3.73 2.60
CA GLY A 59 -7.59 3.57 3.56
C GLY A 59 -7.19 3.07 4.94
N GLY A 60 -6.28 3.76 5.63
CA GLY A 60 -6.17 3.61 7.09
C GLY A 60 -7.24 4.44 7.80
N PRO A 61 -7.94 3.93 8.83
CA PRO A 61 -9.07 4.61 9.45
C PRO A 61 -8.65 6.00 9.94
N SER A 62 -9.41 7.02 9.54
CA SER A 62 -9.44 8.27 10.31
C SER A 62 -9.57 7.89 11.77
N PRO A 63 -8.76 8.43 12.70
CA PRO A 63 -9.23 8.50 14.07
C PRO A 63 -10.51 9.32 14.00
N SER A 64 -11.67 8.67 13.98
CA SER A 64 -12.94 9.29 14.34
C SER A 64 -12.84 9.66 15.83
N GLY A 65 -11.97 10.61 16.14
CA GLY A 65 -12.09 11.50 17.27
C GLY A 65 -13.08 12.58 16.86
N SER A 66 -14.33 12.18 16.67
CA SER A 66 -15.46 13.11 16.70
C SER A 66 -15.67 13.48 18.15
N GLY A 67 -14.87 14.45 18.63
CA GLY A 67 -15.31 15.29 19.72
C GLY A 67 -16.52 16.11 19.27
N ALA A 68 -17.38 16.41 20.24
CA ALA A 68 -18.53 17.32 20.21
C ALA A 68 -19.85 16.76 19.63
N PHE A 69 -20.70 16.25 20.54
CA PHE A 69 -22.10 16.66 20.84
C PHE A 69 -22.59 15.64 21.91
N SER A 70 -23.08 15.93 23.11
CA SER A 70 -23.67 17.12 23.75
C SER A 70 -23.29 17.16 25.23
#